data_AF-A0A4Y9T6M1-F1
#
_entry.id   AF-A0A4Y9T6M1-F1
#
_cell.length_a   1.000
_cell.length_b   1.000
_cell.length_c   1.000
_cell.angle_alpha   90.00
_cell.angle_beta   90.00
_cell.angle_gamma   90.00
#
_symmetry.space_group_name_H-M   'P 1'
#
loop_
_entity.id
_entity.type
_entity.pdbx_description
1 polymer ?
#
loop_
_entity_poly.entity_id
_entity_poly.type
_entity_poly.pdbx_seq_one_letter_code
_entity_poly.pdbx_strand_id
1 'polypeptide(L)' 'IHIEMTGQNVTECIGGARPITEDGLSDRYHTHCDPRMNADQSLELAFLIAETLKQVRR' A
#
# COMPACT_ATOMS: atom_id res chain seq x y z
N ILE A 1 -1.24 -12.53 -6.93
CA ILE A 1 -1.47 -11.09 -7.18
C ILE A 1 -0.18 -10.45 -7.63
N HIS A 2 -0.24 -9.38 -8.41
CA HIS A 2 0.92 -8.58 -8.81
C HIS A 2 0.67 -7.14 -8.36
N ILE A 3 1.62 -6.53 -7.66
CA ILE A 3 1.52 -5.18 -7.10
C ILE A 3 2.85 -4.45 -7.24
N GLU A 4 2.80 -3.12 -7.37
CA GLU A 4 3.97 -2.25 -7.32
C GLU A 4 4.16 -1.70 -5.90
N MET A 5 5.33 -1.92 -5.30
CA MET A 5 5.59 -1.55 -3.92
C MET A 5 7.03 -1.12 -3.70
N THR A 6 7.27 -0.40 -2.60
CA THR A 6 8.60 -0.05 -2.13
C THR A 6 8.69 -0.17 -0.61
N GLY A 7 9.86 -0.59 -0.11
CA GLY A 7 10.17 -0.59 1.33
C GLY A 7 10.47 0.80 1.90
N GLN A 8 10.51 1.82 1.04
CA GLN A 8 10.72 3.21 1.45
C GLN A 8 9.43 3.80 2.04
N ASN A 9 9.58 4.75 2.96
CA ASN A 9 8.47 5.47 3.55
C ASN A 9 7.99 6.59 2.60
N VAL A 10 7.24 6.19 1.56
CA VAL A 10 6.67 7.07 0.52
C VAL A 10 5.19 7.35 0.75
N THR A 11 4.70 8.44 0.17
CA THR A 11 3.30 8.87 0.20
C THR A 11 2.71 8.88 -1.22
N GLU A 12 2.81 7.75 -1.91
CA GLU A 12 2.42 7.65 -3.33
C GLU A 12 0.96 7.18 -3.51
N CYS A 13 0.43 6.34 -2.61
CA CYS A 13 -0.97 5.87 -2.64
C CYS A 13 -1.78 6.42 -1.46
N ILE A 14 -3.01 6.88 -1.71
CA ILE A 14 -3.93 7.35 -0.66
C ILE A 14 -4.49 6.19 0.19
N GLY A 15 -4.95 6.51 1.41
CA GLY A 15 -5.57 5.54 2.32
C GLY A 15 -4.57 4.65 3.08
N GLY A 16 -5.00 3.44 3.44
CA GLY A 16 -4.30 2.54 4.35
C GLY A 16 -4.57 2.83 5.84
N ALA A 17 -4.06 1.97 6.73
CA ALA A 17 -4.26 2.07 8.17
C ALA A 17 -3.70 3.38 8.78
N ARG A 18 -2.63 3.91 8.18
CA ARG A 18 -2.16 5.29 8.39
C ARG A 18 -2.55 6.09 7.15
N PRO A 19 -3.70 6.78 7.18
CA PRO A 19 -4.27 7.33 5.96
C PRO A 19 -3.39 8.42 5.38
N ILE A 20 -2.91 8.18 4.16
CA ILE A 20 -2.34 9.23 3.30
C ILE A 20 -3.51 9.96 2.65
N THR A 21 -3.60 11.27 2.87
CA THR A 21 -4.59 12.14 2.23
C THR A 21 -4.07 12.64 0.87
N GLU A 22 -4.94 13.18 0.03
CA GLU A 22 -4.54 13.80 -1.25
C GLU A 22 -3.49 14.91 -1.03
N ASP A 23 -3.68 15.76 -0.01
CA ASP A 23 -2.71 16.78 0.37
C ASP A 23 -1.35 16.19 0.79
N GLY A 24 -1.38 15.01 1.41
CA GLY A 24 -0.19 14.29 1.87
C GLY A 24 0.62 13.64 0.76
N LEU A 25 0.10 13.55 -0.48
CA LEU A 25 0.80 12.91 -1.59
C LEU A 25 2.12 13.63 -1.92
N SER A 26 2.12 14.97 -1.82
CA SER A 26 3.26 15.81 -2.21
C SER A 26 4.47 15.72 -1.26
N ASP A 27 4.34 15.09 -0.09
CA ASP A 27 5.41 15.01 0.91
C ASP A 27 6.59 14.15 0.40
N ARG A 28 6.28 12.96 -0.14
CA ARG A 28 7.28 11.96 -0.57
C ARG A 28 6.84 11.17 -1.79
N TYR A 29 6.40 11.88 -2.82
CA TYR A 29 6.17 11.30 -4.14
C TYR A 29 7.49 11.24 -4.91
N HIS A 30 8.10 10.05 -5.01
CA HIS A 30 9.46 9.91 -5.57
C HIS A 30 9.51 9.21 -6.93
N THR A 31 8.38 8.70 -7.41
CA THR A 31 8.27 8.04 -8.71
C THR A 31 7.78 9.02 -9.77
N HIS A 32 8.33 8.93 -10.99
CA HIS A 32 7.76 9.58 -12.17
C HIS A 32 6.83 8.62 -12.95
N CYS A 33 6.75 7.36 -12.51
CA CYS A 33 5.86 6.33 -13.03
C CYS A 33 4.60 6.25 -12.14
N ASP A 34 3.94 5.09 -12.13
CA ASP A 34 2.76 4.86 -11.30
C ASP A 34 3.11 4.90 -9.79
N PRO A 35 2.17 5.36 -8.94
CA PRO A 35 2.35 5.42 -7.50
C PRO A 35 2.45 4.02 -6.87
N ARG A 36 3.45 3.81 -6.03
CA ARG A 36 3.73 2.51 -5.38
C ARG A 36 3.19 2.48 -3.95
N MET A 37 2.80 1.30 -3.50
CA MET A 37 2.45 1.08 -2.10
C MET A 37 3.69 1.19 -1.21
N ASN A 38 3.55 1.87 -0.06
CA ASN A 38 4.60 1.85 0.96
C ASN A 38 4.58 0.53 1.76
N ALA A 39 5.54 0.36 2.67
CA ALA A 39 5.69 -0.86 3.46
C ALA A 39 4.46 -1.18 4.34
N ASP A 40 3.88 -0.15 4.99
CA ASP A 40 2.72 -0.30 5.87
C ASP A 40 1.49 -0.78 5.07
N GLN A 41 1.20 -0.12 3.94
CA GLN A 41 0.11 -0.50 3.03
C GLN A 41 0.29 -1.90 2.45
N SER A 42 1.53 -2.26 2.09
CA SER A 42 1.85 -3.58 1.52
C SER A 42 1.62 -4.70 2.55
N LEU A 43 2.00 -4.46 3.80
CA LEU A 43 1.81 -5.42 4.89
C LEU A 43 0.31 -5.58 5.23
N GLU A 44 -0.44 -4.48 5.24
CA GLU A 44 -1.88 -4.50 5.43
C GLU A 44 -2.59 -5.36 4.36
N LEU A 45 -2.25 -5.14 3.09
CA LEU A 45 -2.79 -5.94 1.98
C LEU A 45 -2.42 -7.43 2.11
N ALA A 46 -1.20 -7.75 2.56
CA ALA A 46 -0.78 -9.13 2.79
C ALA A 46 -1.67 -9.83 3.83
N PHE A 47 -1.99 -9.17 4.95
CA PHE A 47 -2.89 -9.72 5.97
C PHE A 47 -4.33 -9.87 5.46
N LEU A 48 -4.84 -8.89 4.71
CA LEU A 48 -6.18 -8.95 4.13
C LEU A 48 -6.33 -10.16 3.17
N ILE A 49 -5.32 -10.38 2.32
CA ILE A 49 -5.29 -11.54 1.41
C ILE A 49 -5.16 -12.85 2.20
N ALA A 50 -4.32 -12.89 3.23
CA ALA A 50 -4.17 -14.09 4.06
C ALA A 50 -5.50 -14.51 4.72
N GLU A 51 -6.25 -13.56 5.29
CA GLU A 51 -7.58 -13.85 5.86
C GLU A 51 -8.60 -14.23 4.79
N THR A 52 -8.55 -13.60 3.61
CA THR A 52 -9.41 -13.97 2.46
C THR A 52 -9.15 -15.42 2.03
N LEU A 53 -7.88 -15.82 1.87
CA LEU A 53 -7.50 -17.18 1.51
C LEU A 53 -7.88 -18.19 2.60
N LYS A 54 -7.72 -17.82 3.86
CA LYS A 54 -8.12 -18.66 5.00
C LYS A 54 -9.62 -18.89 5.03
N GLN A 55 -10.43 -17.87 4.71
CA GLN A 55 -11.88 -18.00 4.62
C GLN A 55 -12.31 -18.88 3.43
N VAL A 56 -11.64 -18.76 2.28
CA VAL A 56 -11.91 -19.60 1.09
C VAL A 56 -11.52 -21.08 1.31
N ARG A 57 -10.56 -21.35 2.20
CA ARG A 57 -10.11 -22.71 2.52
C ARG A 57 -10.96 -23.42 3.58
N ARG A 58 -11.92 -22.74 4.20
CA ARG A 58 -12.91 -23.31 5.12
C ARG A 58 -14.12 -23.82 4.35
#